data_AF-A0AA41WGS9-F1
#
_entry.id   AF-A0AA41WGS9-F1
#
_cell.length_a   1.000
_cell.length_b   1.000
_cell.length_c   1.000
_cell.angle_alpha   90.00
_cell.angle_beta   90.00
_cell.angle_gamma   90.00
#
_symmetry.space_group_name_H-M   'P 1'
#
loop_
_entity.id
_entity.type
_entity.pdbx_description
1 polymer ?
#
loop_
_entity_poly.entity_id
_entity_poly.type
_entity_poly.pdbx_seq_one_letter_code
_entity_poly.pdbx_strand_id
1 'polypeptide(L)'
;MAVPAHLRSAKVPGGSLLAALLDRRLQAWSDRGGASQQIGERWSRLVAEELAGWVGRQLPLDGAGSARLSGVIWLDAEPAIERHAGRNGLANPDFLLIYDTIDGALALQPADAKFAVQVVKPEQIRASALRALLDSGNPALEHALSQRLPDIDIRQARVVDGFVVSPAGILTEHYRHRLVNDPSVGLRPEQIVTLAVDPRRMFAGLPVARLVGVLAGIDRLPVRPAHELVAAVYYVRLACACAWFWQEERRPLLSLDGPPPLDLDALRDEVVSRAAAAESAFSLVERWAADTEAIRRDREALEPFLSPPLRNRELLELVENAGLAQDRASLRSLRRELTSWYRSELIARLGCIPARAGRPIAEILQELAMISRELAPLASAWVRERIASVALERGG
;
A
#
# COMPACT_ATOMS: atom_id res chain seq x y z
N MET A 1 -16.60 -27.30 -12.80
CA MET A 1 -15.32 -27.77 -13.38
C MET A 1 -14.22 -26.83 -12.95
N ALA A 2 -13.31 -27.29 -12.09
CA ALA A 2 -12.14 -26.53 -11.69
C ALA A 2 -11.17 -26.46 -12.88
N VAL A 3 -10.97 -25.27 -13.45
CA VAL A 3 -9.85 -25.06 -14.36
C VAL A 3 -8.60 -25.01 -13.47
N PRO A 4 -7.59 -25.88 -13.68
CA PRO A 4 -6.43 -25.88 -12.83
C PRO A 4 -5.68 -24.55 -13.02
N ALA A 5 -5.32 -23.89 -11.92
CA ALA A 5 -4.47 -22.69 -11.93
C ALA A 5 -3.03 -22.95 -12.46
N HIS A 6 -2.81 -24.13 -13.04
CA HIS A 6 -1.74 -24.47 -13.96
C HIS A 6 -2.04 -24.11 -15.42
N LEU A 7 -3.03 -23.24 -15.71
CA LEU A 7 -3.30 -22.87 -17.10
C LEU A 7 -1.99 -22.36 -17.73
N ARG A 8 -1.47 -23.15 -18.67
CA ARG A 8 -0.27 -22.82 -19.42
C ARG A 8 -0.66 -22.07 -20.68
N SER A 9 0.03 -20.98 -20.97
CA SER A 9 -0.19 -20.19 -22.17
C SER A 9 1.06 -19.38 -22.48
N ALA A 10 1.46 -19.32 -23.75
CA ALA A 10 2.52 -18.43 -24.21
C ALA A 10 2.14 -16.94 -24.12
N LYS A 11 0.85 -16.63 -23.92
CA LYS A 11 0.34 -15.26 -23.82
C LYS A 11 0.64 -14.60 -22.47
N VAL A 12 0.97 -15.39 -21.45
CA VAL A 12 1.28 -14.89 -20.10
C VAL A 12 2.77 -15.09 -19.80
N PRO A 13 3.41 -14.15 -19.09
CA PRO A 13 4.83 -14.26 -18.78
C PRO A 13 5.11 -15.50 -17.93
N GLY A 14 6.24 -16.17 -18.19
CA GLY A 14 6.59 -17.42 -17.51
C GLY A 14 5.73 -18.63 -17.90
N GLY A 15 4.83 -18.49 -18.88
CA GLY A 15 4.10 -19.60 -19.49
C GLY A 15 2.93 -20.16 -18.67
N SER A 16 2.60 -19.58 -17.52
CA SER A 16 1.41 -19.93 -16.73
C SER A 16 0.91 -18.73 -15.91
N LEU A 17 -0.37 -18.73 -15.52
CA LEU A 17 -0.90 -17.63 -14.70
C LEU A 17 -0.21 -17.49 -13.33
N LEU A 18 0.12 -18.62 -12.69
CA LEU A 18 0.87 -18.60 -11.44
C LEU A 18 2.27 -17.98 -11.64
N ALA A 19 3.00 -18.40 -12.68
CA ALA A 19 4.30 -17.81 -13.00
C ALA A 19 4.16 -16.31 -13.34
N ALA A 20 3.09 -15.92 -14.01
CA ALA A 20 2.83 -14.54 -14.36
C ALA A 20 2.59 -13.65 -13.14
N LEU A 21 1.92 -14.14 -12.10
CA LEU A 21 1.76 -13.43 -10.83
C LEU A 21 3.09 -13.23 -10.07
N LEU A 22 4.08 -14.08 -10.37
CA LEU A 22 5.43 -14.01 -9.80
C LEU A 22 6.43 -13.30 -10.72
N ASP A 23 5.98 -12.80 -11.88
CA ASP A 23 6.83 -12.02 -12.78
C ASP A 23 7.20 -10.68 -12.11
N ARG A 24 8.51 -10.46 -11.93
CA ARG A 24 9.03 -9.29 -11.22
C ARG A 24 8.70 -7.97 -11.92
N ARG A 25 8.61 -7.97 -13.25
CA ARG A 25 8.30 -6.75 -14.02
C ARG A 25 6.83 -6.38 -13.82
N LEU A 26 5.93 -7.37 -13.93
CA LEU A 26 4.52 -7.16 -13.64
C LEU A 26 4.30 -6.68 -12.20
N GLN A 27 4.95 -7.30 -11.22
CA GLN A 27 4.86 -6.87 -9.82
C GLN A 27 5.32 -5.41 -9.68
N ALA A 28 6.51 -5.07 -10.17
CA ALA A 28 7.03 -3.71 -10.08
C ALA A 28 6.12 -2.65 -10.74
N TRP A 29 5.60 -2.90 -11.93
CA TRP A 29 4.71 -1.95 -12.62
C TRP A 29 3.35 -1.84 -11.95
N SER A 30 2.75 -2.98 -11.60
CA SER A 30 1.42 -3.00 -10.96
C SER A 30 1.43 -2.40 -9.56
N ASP A 31 2.51 -2.60 -8.79
CA ASP A 31 2.65 -2.05 -7.44
C ASP A 31 2.86 -0.53 -7.45
N ARG A 32 3.54 0.02 -8.47
CA ARG A 32 3.56 1.48 -8.72
C ARG A 32 2.17 2.05 -9.01
N GLY A 33 1.29 1.23 -9.62
CA GLY A 33 -0.14 1.53 -9.77
C GLY A 33 -1.00 1.19 -8.55
N GLY A 34 -0.40 0.83 -7.42
CA GLY A 34 -1.08 0.54 -6.16
C GLY A 34 -1.70 -0.85 -6.06
N ALA A 35 -1.33 -1.81 -6.92
CA ALA A 35 -1.96 -3.13 -6.94
C ALA A 35 -1.92 -3.85 -5.59
N SER A 36 -0.73 -3.97 -4.97
CA SER A 36 -0.61 -4.67 -3.67
C SER A 36 -1.41 -4.00 -2.55
N GLN A 37 -1.45 -2.67 -2.50
CA GLN A 37 -2.29 -1.93 -1.54
C GLN A 37 -3.77 -2.20 -1.79
N GLN A 38 -4.25 -2.06 -3.03
CA GLN A 38 -5.66 -2.24 -3.38
C GLN A 38 -6.13 -3.68 -3.15
N ILE A 39 -5.32 -4.67 -3.53
CA ILE A 39 -5.61 -6.09 -3.31
C ILE A 39 -5.64 -6.40 -1.81
N GLY A 40 -4.66 -5.91 -1.05
CA GLY A 40 -4.56 -6.09 0.40
C GLY A 40 -5.74 -5.47 1.15
N GLU A 41 -6.11 -4.23 0.83
CA GLU A 41 -7.24 -3.52 1.44
C GLU A 41 -8.57 -4.24 1.17
N ARG A 42 -8.78 -4.71 -0.08
CA ARG A 42 -9.97 -5.49 -0.44
C ARG A 42 -9.99 -6.85 0.26
N TRP A 43 -8.83 -7.48 0.42
CA TRP A 43 -8.70 -8.72 1.17
C TRP A 43 -9.07 -8.53 2.64
N SER A 44 -8.47 -7.53 3.30
CA SER A 44 -8.73 -7.22 4.71
C SER A 44 -10.22 -6.93 4.95
N ARG A 45 -10.87 -6.16 4.07
CA ARG A 45 -12.33 -5.95 4.13
C ARG A 45 -13.14 -7.24 4.05
N LEU A 46 -12.83 -8.12 3.09
CA LEU A 46 -13.52 -9.41 2.99
C LEU A 46 -13.29 -10.28 4.22
N VAL A 47 -12.07 -10.33 4.74
CA VAL A 47 -11.77 -11.07 5.98
C VAL A 47 -12.56 -10.50 7.15
N ALA A 48 -12.69 -9.18 7.26
CA ALA A 48 -13.50 -8.53 8.29
C ALA A 48 -14.97 -9.00 8.24
N GLU A 49 -15.57 -9.03 7.04
CA GLU A 49 -16.94 -9.50 6.83
C GLU A 49 -17.10 -10.99 7.21
N GLU A 50 -16.17 -11.83 6.77
CA GLU A 50 -16.22 -13.28 7.02
C GLU A 50 -16.01 -13.61 8.50
N LEU A 51 -15.03 -12.97 9.17
CA LEU A 51 -14.79 -13.14 10.61
C LEU A 51 -15.96 -12.61 11.44
N ALA A 52 -16.56 -11.47 11.06
CA ALA A 52 -17.77 -10.97 11.72
C ALA A 52 -18.94 -11.98 11.61
N GLY A 53 -19.07 -12.67 10.48
CA GLY A 53 -20.03 -13.76 10.28
C GLY A 53 -19.77 -15.02 11.12
N TRP A 54 -18.63 -15.10 11.81
CA TRP A 54 -18.31 -16.18 12.75
C TRP A 54 -18.74 -15.88 14.18
N VAL A 55 -19.10 -14.63 14.49
CA VAL A 55 -19.55 -14.24 15.83
C VAL A 55 -20.76 -15.10 16.23
N GLY A 56 -20.70 -15.64 17.44
CA GLY A 56 -21.67 -16.58 18.00
C GLY A 56 -21.32 -18.05 17.80
N ARG A 57 -20.36 -18.40 16.93
CA ARG A 57 -19.94 -19.78 16.69
C ARG A 57 -18.98 -20.29 17.77
N GLN A 58 -19.02 -21.60 17.99
CA GLN A 58 -18.01 -22.31 18.78
C GLN A 58 -16.82 -22.62 17.87
N LEU A 59 -15.64 -22.12 18.20
CA LEU A 59 -14.41 -22.30 17.42
C LEU A 59 -13.32 -22.96 18.29
N PRO A 60 -12.39 -23.72 17.67
CA PRO A 60 -11.23 -24.22 18.37
C PRO A 60 -10.35 -23.04 18.82
N LEU A 61 -9.86 -23.12 20.06
CA LEU A 61 -8.97 -22.11 20.64
C LEU A 61 -7.82 -22.84 21.33
N ASP A 62 -6.60 -22.56 20.88
CA ASP A 62 -5.39 -23.22 21.37
C ASP A 62 -5.27 -23.08 22.90
N GLY A 63 -5.05 -24.21 23.58
CA GLY A 63 -4.96 -24.27 25.05
C GLY A 63 -6.29 -24.14 25.79
N ALA A 64 -7.42 -24.00 25.09
CA ALA A 64 -8.75 -23.83 25.67
C ALA A 64 -9.80 -24.84 25.19
N GLY A 65 -9.44 -25.70 24.22
CA GLY A 65 -10.38 -26.57 23.56
C GLY A 65 -11.25 -25.77 22.59
N SER A 66 -12.49 -25.46 22.99
CA SER A 66 -13.41 -24.68 22.16
C SER A 66 -13.97 -23.50 22.95
N ALA A 67 -14.08 -22.36 22.29
CA ALA A 67 -14.64 -21.13 22.87
C ALA A 67 -15.62 -20.48 21.90
N ARG A 68 -16.57 -19.72 22.44
CA ARG A 68 -17.54 -19.00 21.63
C ARG A 68 -16.95 -17.68 21.19
N LEU A 69 -16.88 -17.42 19.89
CA LEU A 69 -16.44 -16.11 19.40
C LEU A 69 -17.52 -15.07 19.72
N SER A 70 -17.24 -14.12 20.61
CA SER A 70 -18.19 -13.10 21.04
C SER A 70 -18.00 -11.76 20.31
N GLY A 71 -16.80 -11.52 19.77
CA GLY A 71 -16.54 -10.30 19.01
C GLY A 71 -15.31 -10.37 18.10
N VAL A 72 -15.28 -9.46 17.14
CA VAL A 72 -14.14 -9.21 16.26
C VAL A 72 -13.95 -7.71 16.17
N ILE A 73 -12.70 -7.25 16.34
CA ILE A 73 -12.29 -5.87 16.12
C ILE A 73 -11.34 -5.85 14.93
N TRP A 74 -11.65 -5.02 13.93
CA TRP A 74 -10.77 -4.76 12.80
C TRP A 74 -9.85 -3.60 13.16
N LEU A 75 -8.60 -3.91 13.47
CA LEU A 75 -7.62 -2.94 14.00
C LEU A 75 -7.12 -2.00 12.91
N ASP A 76 -6.94 -2.48 11.68
CA ASP A 76 -6.52 -1.65 10.54
C ASP A 76 -7.55 -0.59 10.13
N ALA A 77 -8.82 -0.77 10.52
CA ALA A 77 -9.84 0.25 10.29
C ALA A 77 -9.61 1.52 11.11
N GLU A 78 -8.73 1.47 12.13
CA GLU A 78 -8.37 2.61 12.98
C GLU A 78 -6.89 2.98 12.82
N PRO A 79 -6.56 3.94 11.94
CA PRO A 79 -5.18 4.35 11.67
C PRO A 79 -4.43 4.90 12.89
N ALA A 80 -5.11 5.31 13.96
CA ALA A 80 -4.45 5.70 15.21
C ALA A 80 -3.75 4.50 15.88
N ILE A 81 -4.29 3.29 15.76
CA ILE A 81 -3.70 2.08 16.36
C ILE A 81 -2.37 1.75 15.68
N GLU A 82 -2.37 1.65 14.35
CA GLU A 82 -1.18 1.38 13.55
C GLU A 82 -0.08 2.44 13.80
N ARG A 83 -0.44 3.73 13.81
CA ARG A 83 0.51 4.82 14.07
C ARG A 83 1.14 4.73 15.45
N HIS A 84 0.38 4.33 16.47
CA HIS A 84 0.90 4.13 17.82
C HIS A 84 1.85 2.92 17.86
N ALA A 85 1.45 1.78 17.29
CA ALA A 85 2.28 0.58 17.24
C ALA A 85 3.62 0.85 16.53
N GLY A 86 3.58 1.51 15.36
CA GLY A 86 4.77 1.86 14.59
C GLY A 86 5.72 2.82 15.34
N ARG A 87 5.21 3.76 16.12
CA ARG A 87 6.04 4.67 16.96
C ARG A 87 6.77 3.95 18.09
N ASN A 88 6.20 2.85 18.58
CA ASN A 88 6.73 2.09 19.70
C ASN A 88 7.42 0.78 19.26
N GLY A 89 7.56 0.54 17.96
CA GLY A 89 8.19 -0.69 17.43
C GLY A 89 7.39 -1.97 17.74
N LEU A 90 6.08 -1.83 17.94
CA LEU A 90 5.17 -2.94 18.27
C LEU A 90 4.60 -3.56 16.99
N ALA A 91 4.33 -4.86 17.03
CA ALA A 91 3.56 -5.50 15.98
C ALA A 91 2.07 -5.11 16.10
N ASN A 92 1.42 -4.90 14.95
CA ASN A 92 0.00 -4.65 14.86
C ASN A 92 -0.63 -5.76 14.01
N PRO A 93 -1.47 -6.65 14.57
CA PRO A 93 -2.29 -7.55 13.78
C PRO A 93 -3.42 -6.77 13.09
N ASP A 94 -3.92 -7.29 11.98
CA ASP A 94 -5.05 -6.69 11.28
C ASP A 94 -6.36 -6.83 12.11
N PHE A 95 -6.52 -7.91 12.87
CA PHE A 95 -7.72 -8.25 13.64
C PHE A 95 -7.43 -8.71 15.06
N LEU A 96 -8.39 -8.45 15.95
CA LEU A 96 -8.47 -9.02 17.28
C LEU A 96 -9.79 -9.77 17.46
N LEU A 97 -9.69 -11.07 17.72
CA LEU A 97 -10.82 -11.94 18.01
C LEU A 97 -11.00 -12.07 19.52
N ILE A 98 -12.25 -12.01 19.96
CA ILE A 98 -12.65 -12.03 21.37
C ILE A 98 -13.52 -13.26 21.59
N TYR A 99 -13.12 -14.07 22.57
CA TYR A 99 -13.79 -15.33 22.90
C TYR A 99 -14.28 -15.35 24.34
N ASP A 100 -15.49 -15.88 24.51
CA ASP A 100 -16.01 -16.31 25.80
C ASP A 100 -15.64 -17.79 25.99
N THR A 101 -14.81 -18.07 26.98
CA THR A 101 -14.34 -19.43 27.27
C THR A 101 -15.32 -20.15 28.20
N ILE A 102 -15.29 -21.48 28.21
CA ILE A 102 -16.24 -22.31 28.98
C ILE A 102 -16.12 -22.08 30.50
N ASP A 103 -14.94 -21.77 30.98
CA ASP A 103 -14.63 -21.39 32.36
C ASP A 103 -15.03 -19.93 32.70
N GLY A 104 -15.68 -19.22 31.78
CA GLY A 104 -16.16 -17.85 31.97
C GLY A 104 -15.08 -16.78 31.85
N ALA A 105 -13.85 -17.16 31.47
CA ALA A 105 -12.78 -16.21 31.21
C ALA A 105 -12.89 -15.60 29.80
N LEU A 106 -12.20 -14.48 29.60
CA LEU A 106 -12.03 -13.89 28.27
C LEU A 106 -10.76 -14.42 27.64
N ALA A 107 -10.81 -14.79 26.37
CA ALA A 107 -9.61 -15.02 25.57
C ALA A 107 -9.54 -14.09 24.35
N LEU A 108 -8.33 -13.64 24.07
CA LEU A 108 -7.99 -12.75 22.96
C LEU A 108 -7.03 -13.45 22.01
N GLN A 109 -7.32 -13.38 20.72
CA GLN A 109 -6.52 -14.02 19.68
C GLN A 109 -6.29 -13.02 18.54
N PRO A 110 -5.04 -12.77 18.13
CA PRO A 110 -4.79 -11.94 16.96
C PRO A 110 -5.10 -12.71 15.68
N ALA A 111 -5.51 -12.02 14.63
CA ALA A 111 -5.52 -12.59 13.28
C ALA A 111 -5.01 -11.55 12.27
N ASP A 112 -4.39 -12.05 11.20
CA ASP A 112 -3.70 -11.21 10.23
C ASP A 112 -4.08 -11.63 8.81
N ALA A 113 -4.61 -10.71 8.01
CA ALA A 113 -5.13 -11.00 6.68
C ALA A 113 -4.05 -10.81 5.62
N LYS A 114 -3.43 -11.91 5.20
CA LYS A 114 -2.45 -11.90 4.10
C LYS A 114 -3.01 -12.53 2.85
N PHE A 115 -3.15 -11.71 1.79
CA PHE A 115 -3.50 -12.21 0.46
C PHE A 115 -2.38 -13.08 -0.13
N ALA A 116 -1.15 -12.62 0.05
CA ALA A 116 0.07 -13.26 -0.41
C ALA A 116 0.81 -13.85 0.80
N VAL A 117 0.69 -15.15 1.01
CA VAL A 117 1.19 -15.79 2.23
C VAL A 117 2.72 -15.77 2.37
N GLN A 118 3.46 -15.58 1.28
CA GLN A 118 4.93 -15.49 1.31
C GLN A 118 5.48 -14.23 1.99
N VAL A 119 4.64 -13.23 2.28
CA VAL A 119 5.03 -11.99 2.99
C VAL A 119 4.54 -11.95 4.44
N VAL A 120 4.08 -13.09 4.97
CA VAL A 120 3.62 -13.19 6.35
C VAL A 120 4.74 -12.84 7.32
N LYS A 121 4.38 -12.08 8.36
CA LYS A 121 5.24 -11.79 9.52
C LYS A 121 4.66 -12.53 10.74
N PRO A 122 5.26 -13.66 11.16
CA PRO A 122 4.73 -14.46 12.27
C PRO A 122 4.55 -13.67 13.56
N GLU A 123 5.37 -12.64 13.79
CA GLU A 123 5.29 -11.76 14.96
C GLU A 123 3.91 -11.11 15.11
N GLN A 124 3.21 -10.82 14.01
CA GLN A 124 1.88 -10.18 14.05
C GLN A 124 0.82 -11.07 14.69
N ILE A 125 1.00 -12.40 14.66
CA ILE A 125 0.03 -13.35 15.22
C ILE A 125 0.48 -13.96 16.55
N ARG A 126 1.58 -13.50 17.16
CA ARG A 126 2.05 -14.06 18.43
C ARG A 126 1.27 -13.50 19.61
N ALA A 127 0.98 -14.36 20.58
CA ALA A 127 0.34 -13.98 21.83
C ALA A 127 1.12 -12.87 22.56
N SER A 128 2.45 -13.00 22.61
CA SER A 128 3.33 -12.03 23.28
C SER A 128 3.32 -10.66 22.62
N ALA A 129 3.21 -10.60 21.29
CA ALA A 129 3.16 -9.35 20.56
C ALA A 129 1.83 -8.63 20.78
N LEU A 130 0.71 -9.36 20.75
CA LEU A 130 -0.59 -8.81 21.11
C LEU A 130 -0.62 -8.32 22.56
N ARG A 131 -0.02 -9.07 23.50
CA ARG A 131 0.11 -8.62 24.90
C ARG A 131 0.87 -7.30 24.99
N ALA A 132 2.02 -7.18 24.33
CA ALA A 132 2.78 -5.94 24.30
C ALA A 132 1.98 -4.76 23.71
N LEU A 133 1.15 -5.01 22.69
CA LEU A 133 0.27 -3.99 22.13
C LEU A 133 -0.83 -3.56 23.12
N LEU A 134 -1.45 -4.51 23.83
CA LEU A 134 -2.45 -4.21 24.86
C LEU A 134 -1.84 -3.41 26.03
N ASP A 135 -0.63 -3.78 26.45
CA ASP A 135 0.07 -3.15 27.58
C ASP A 135 0.69 -1.78 27.21
N SER A 136 0.69 -1.41 25.92
CA SER A 136 1.26 -0.14 25.44
C SER A 136 0.47 1.11 25.85
N GLY A 137 -0.75 0.95 26.37
CA GLY A 137 -1.63 2.06 26.74
C GLY A 137 -2.12 2.85 25.53
N ASN A 138 -2.38 2.16 24.41
CA ASN A 138 -2.84 2.77 23.16
C ASN A 138 -4.31 3.24 23.31
N PRO A 139 -4.58 4.57 23.33
CA PRO A 139 -5.92 5.06 23.65
C PRO A 139 -6.99 4.66 22.63
N ALA A 140 -6.60 4.52 21.36
CA ALA A 140 -7.54 4.12 20.30
C ALA A 140 -7.94 2.64 20.44
N LEU A 141 -6.98 1.79 20.82
CA LEU A 141 -7.25 0.37 21.10
C LEU A 141 -8.09 0.20 22.36
N GLU A 142 -7.77 0.92 23.44
CA GLU A 142 -8.55 0.93 24.68
C GLU A 142 -10.00 1.40 24.43
N HIS A 143 -10.17 2.42 23.61
CA HIS A 143 -11.50 2.88 23.21
C HIS A 143 -12.26 1.81 22.41
N ALA A 144 -11.63 1.19 21.41
CA ALA A 144 -12.25 0.12 20.62
C ALA A 144 -12.64 -1.09 21.48
N LEU A 145 -11.78 -1.47 22.44
CA LEU A 145 -12.03 -2.56 23.37
C LEU A 145 -13.15 -2.25 24.35
N SER A 146 -13.15 -1.07 24.98
CA SER A 146 -14.18 -0.67 25.94
C SER A 146 -15.58 -0.59 25.34
N GLN A 147 -15.71 -0.24 24.05
CA GLN A 147 -16.99 -0.27 23.33
C GLN A 147 -17.53 -1.70 23.15
N ARG A 148 -16.66 -2.70 23.06
CA ARG A 148 -17.02 -4.10 22.81
C ARG A 148 -17.13 -4.92 24.09
N LEU A 149 -16.34 -4.57 25.09
CA LEU A 149 -16.19 -5.27 26.35
C LEU A 149 -16.30 -4.27 27.51
N PRO A 150 -17.50 -3.71 27.74
CA PRO A 150 -17.71 -2.86 28.91
C PRO A 150 -17.45 -3.68 30.18
N ASP A 151 -16.77 -3.08 31.15
CA ASP A 151 -16.52 -3.64 32.49
C ASP A 151 -15.56 -4.85 32.57
N ILE A 152 -14.86 -5.19 31.48
CA ILE A 152 -13.85 -6.26 31.49
C ILE A 152 -12.44 -5.68 31.61
N ASP A 153 -11.68 -6.18 32.60
CA ASP A 153 -10.24 -5.93 32.68
C ASP A 153 -9.50 -6.76 31.63
N ILE A 154 -9.20 -6.14 30.48
CA ILE A 154 -8.46 -6.75 29.37
C ILE A 154 -7.08 -7.28 29.77
N ARG A 155 -6.50 -6.79 30.88
CA ARG A 155 -5.19 -7.25 31.38
C ARG A 155 -5.28 -8.67 31.92
N GLN A 156 -6.46 -9.06 32.42
CA GLN A 156 -6.74 -10.41 32.92
C GLN A 156 -7.17 -11.38 31.81
N ALA A 157 -7.48 -10.87 30.62
CA ALA A 157 -7.84 -11.73 29.49
C ALA A 157 -6.67 -12.65 29.11
N ARG A 158 -6.95 -13.92 28.84
CA ARG A 158 -5.93 -14.85 28.32
C ARG A 158 -5.63 -14.49 26.88
N VAL A 159 -4.37 -14.23 26.54
CA VAL A 159 -3.95 -14.01 25.16
C VAL A 159 -3.33 -15.30 24.61
N VAL A 160 -3.79 -15.73 23.44
CA VAL A 160 -3.31 -16.95 22.77
C VAL A 160 -2.72 -16.62 21.40
N ASP A 161 -1.96 -17.55 20.83
CA ASP A 161 -1.43 -17.40 19.48
C ASP A 161 -2.56 -17.36 18.46
N GLY A 162 -2.34 -16.54 17.44
CA GLY A 162 -3.25 -16.27 16.36
C GLY A 162 -3.05 -17.12 15.13
N PHE A 163 -3.71 -16.68 14.08
CA PHE A 163 -3.64 -17.28 12.75
C PHE A 163 -3.61 -16.22 11.65
N VAL A 164 -3.06 -16.60 10.51
CA VAL A 164 -3.13 -15.85 9.27
C VAL A 164 -4.35 -16.30 8.49
N VAL A 165 -5.08 -15.34 7.92
CA VAL A 165 -6.21 -15.57 7.02
C VAL A 165 -5.80 -15.28 5.59
N SER A 166 -5.93 -16.29 4.73
CA SER A 166 -5.51 -16.20 3.32
C SER A 166 -6.56 -16.75 2.36
N PRO A 167 -6.54 -16.35 1.07
CA PRO A 167 -7.44 -16.91 0.09
C PRO A 167 -7.19 -18.41 -0.08
N ALA A 168 -8.25 -19.20 -0.12
CA ALA A 168 -8.16 -20.59 -0.54
C ALA A 168 -7.78 -20.65 -2.03
N GLY A 169 -6.88 -21.55 -2.39
CA GLY A 169 -6.49 -21.78 -3.77
C GLY A 169 -4.99 -21.98 -3.95
N ILE A 170 -4.56 -22.03 -5.22
CA ILE A 170 -3.21 -22.44 -5.58
C ILE A 170 -2.12 -21.53 -5.02
N LEU A 171 -2.40 -20.23 -4.87
CA LEU A 171 -1.40 -19.26 -4.40
C LEU A 171 -0.98 -19.60 -2.98
N THR A 172 -1.95 -19.83 -2.11
CA THR A 172 -1.71 -20.22 -0.72
C THR A 172 -1.10 -21.61 -0.65
N GLU A 173 -1.63 -22.58 -1.40
CA GLU A 173 -1.14 -23.95 -1.40
C GLU A 173 0.33 -24.05 -1.87
N HIS A 174 0.70 -23.30 -2.91
CA HIS A 174 2.06 -23.26 -3.45
C HIS A 174 3.09 -22.86 -2.39
N TYR A 175 2.73 -21.95 -1.48
CA TYR A 175 3.63 -21.45 -0.44
C TYR A 175 3.45 -22.14 0.91
N ARG A 176 2.34 -22.86 1.13
CA ARG A 176 2.02 -23.49 2.42
C ARG A 176 3.14 -24.37 2.93
N HIS A 177 3.71 -25.22 2.07
CA HIS A 177 4.83 -26.09 2.44
C HIS A 177 6.03 -25.29 2.97
N ARG A 178 6.35 -24.15 2.37
CA ARG A 178 7.45 -23.30 2.83
C ARG A 178 7.13 -22.65 4.16
N LEU A 179 5.91 -22.15 4.38
CA LEU A 179 5.54 -21.44 5.61
C LEU A 179 5.58 -22.33 6.85
N VAL A 180 5.25 -23.61 6.66
CA VAL A 180 5.27 -24.61 7.73
C VAL A 180 6.68 -25.12 8.01
N ASN A 181 7.48 -25.35 6.95
CA ASN A 181 8.76 -26.04 7.08
C ASN A 181 9.99 -25.11 7.15
N ASP A 182 9.85 -23.82 6.86
CA ASP A 182 10.92 -22.83 6.95
C ASP A 182 11.09 -22.37 8.42
N PRO A 183 12.22 -22.67 9.09
CA PRO A 183 12.43 -22.30 10.48
C PRO A 183 12.40 -20.79 10.75
N SER A 184 12.62 -19.97 9.71
CA SER A 184 12.55 -18.50 9.83
C SER A 184 11.12 -17.96 9.90
N VAL A 185 10.13 -18.77 9.48
CA VAL A 185 8.70 -18.43 9.54
C VAL A 185 8.01 -19.22 10.65
N GLY A 186 8.16 -20.55 10.64
CA GLY A 186 7.76 -21.44 11.73
C GLY A 186 6.26 -21.42 12.08
N LEU A 187 5.37 -21.26 11.09
CA LEU A 187 3.93 -21.32 11.33
C LEU A 187 3.44 -22.77 11.47
N ARG A 188 2.53 -23.01 12.41
CA ARG A 188 1.84 -24.31 12.48
C ARG A 188 0.78 -24.41 11.37
N PRO A 189 0.51 -25.60 10.79
CA PRO A 189 -0.48 -25.75 9.73
C PRO A 189 -1.88 -25.21 10.05
N GLU A 190 -2.29 -25.27 11.32
CA GLU A 190 -3.55 -24.76 11.87
C GLU A 190 -3.59 -23.23 11.99
N GLN A 191 -2.43 -22.57 12.01
CA GLN A 191 -2.35 -21.10 12.00
C GLN A 191 -2.52 -20.51 10.61
N ILE A 192 -2.74 -21.34 9.57
CA ILE A 192 -3.03 -20.91 8.21
C ILE A 192 -4.48 -21.24 7.91
N VAL A 193 -5.35 -20.27 8.13
CA VAL A 193 -6.78 -20.37 7.86
C VAL A 193 -7.06 -19.86 6.46
N THR A 194 -7.82 -20.61 5.68
CA THR A 194 -8.15 -20.23 4.30
C THR A 194 -9.63 -19.97 4.12
N LEU A 195 -9.96 -18.93 3.36
CA LEU A 195 -11.34 -18.59 3.01
C LEU A 195 -11.55 -18.73 1.50
N ALA A 196 -12.67 -19.34 1.11
CA ALA A 196 -13.09 -19.32 -0.29
C ALA A 196 -13.43 -17.89 -0.71
N VAL A 197 -12.92 -17.47 -1.87
CA VAL A 197 -13.08 -16.09 -2.35
C VAL A 197 -13.83 -16.09 -3.68
N ASP A 198 -14.93 -15.34 -3.74
CA ASP A 198 -15.54 -14.95 -5.01
C ASP A 198 -14.77 -13.75 -5.59
N PRO A 199 -14.10 -13.89 -6.74
CA PRO A 199 -13.35 -12.79 -7.36
C PRO A 199 -14.22 -11.55 -7.64
N ARG A 200 -15.52 -11.72 -7.88
CA ARG A 200 -16.43 -10.59 -8.12
C ARG A 200 -16.64 -9.76 -6.87
N ARG A 201 -16.86 -10.42 -5.72
CA ARG A 201 -16.91 -9.74 -4.41
C ARG A 201 -15.58 -9.08 -4.10
N MET A 202 -14.47 -9.78 -4.31
CA MET A 202 -13.13 -9.27 -4.00
C MET A 202 -12.78 -7.97 -4.73
N PHE A 203 -13.09 -7.89 -6.02
CA PHE A 203 -12.76 -6.71 -6.82
C PHE A 203 -13.95 -5.76 -7.05
N ALA A 204 -15.06 -5.96 -6.32
CA ALA A 204 -16.22 -5.09 -6.39
C ALA A 204 -15.86 -3.64 -6.01
N GLY A 205 -16.31 -2.69 -6.84
CA GLY A 205 -16.05 -1.26 -6.61
C GLY A 205 -14.59 -0.83 -6.78
N LEU A 206 -13.69 -1.73 -7.20
CA LEU A 206 -12.33 -1.34 -7.57
C LEU A 206 -12.36 -0.67 -8.95
N PRO A 207 -11.99 0.61 -9.10
CA PRO A 207 -12.21 1.32 -10.36
C PRO A 207 -11.47 0.71 -11.55
N VAL A 208 -10.21 0.31 -11.34
CA VAL A 208 -9.38 -0.36 -12.36
C VAL A 208 -9.89 -1.75 -12.78
N ALA A 209 -10.75 -2.40 -11.97
CA ALA A 209 -11.33 -3.69 -12.32
C ALA A 209 -12.23 -3.62 -13.57
N ARG A 210 -12.69 -2.42 -13.96
CA ARG A 210 -13.41 -2.19 -15.23
C ARG A 210 -12.59 -2.56 -16.46
N LEU A 211 -11.26 -2.55 -16.37
CA LEU A 211 -10.35 -2.92 -17.46
C LEU A 211 -10.13 -4.43 -17.58
N VAL A 212 -10.46 -5.22 -16.54
CA VAL A 212 -10.20 -6.66 -16.49
C VAL A 212 -10.84 -7.39 -17.68
N GLY A 213 -12.08 -7.03 -18.01
CA GLY A 213 -12.78 -7.63 -19.16
C GLY A 213 -12.12 -7.34 -20.49
N VAL A 214 -11.63 -6.10 -20.68
CA VAL A 214 -10.93 -5.69 -21.91
C VAL A 214 -9.61 -6.45 -22.04
N LEU A 215 -8.79 -6.46 -20.98
CA LEU A 215 -7.49 -7.14 -20.96
C LEU A 215 -7.62 -8.66 -21.14
N ALA A 216 -8.58 -9.29 -20.45
CA ALA A 216 -8.85 -10.72 -20.62
C ALA A 216 -9.35 -11.06 -22.04
N GLY A 217 -10.06 -10.12 -22.68
CA GLY A 217 -10.52 -10.24 -24.07
C GLY A 217 -9.38 -10.26 -25.10
N ILE A 218 -8.22 -9.67 -24.78
CA ILE A 218 -7.01 -9.73 -25.62
C ILE A 218 -6.44 -11.16 -25.60
N ASP A 219 -6.26 -11.72 -24.40
CA ASP A 219 -5.63 -13.04 -24.27
C ASP A 219 -6.56 -14.18 -24.70
N ARG A 220 -7.87 -14.05 -24.45
CA ARG A 220 -8.88 -15.10 -24.70
C ARG A 220 -8.51 -16.44 -24.08
N LEU A 221 -7.96 -16.41 -22.88
CA LEU A 221 -7.63 -17.63 -22.14
C LEU A 221 -8.91 -18.42 -21.80
N PRO A 222 -8.86 -19.77 -21.69
CA PRO A 222 -10.01 -20.60 -21.32
C PRO A 222 -10.31 -20.53 -19.80
N VAL A 223 -10.19 -19.34 -19.21
CA VAL A 223 -10.54 -19.01 -17.83
C VAL A 223 -11.33 -17.72 -17.80
N ARG A 224 -12.24 -17.60 -16.85
CA ARG A 224 -13.02 -16.37 -16.66
C ARG A 224 -12.56 -15.70 -15.36
N PRO A 225 -11.98 -14.48 -15.42
CA PRO A 225 -11.57 -13.75 -14.22
C PRO A 225 -12.69 -13.58 -13.20
N ALA A 226 -13.95 -13.54 -13.65
CA ALA A 226 -15.13 -13.47 -12.78
C ALA A 226 -15.41 -14.76 -11.96
N HIS A 227 -14.63 -15.82 -12.14
CA HIS A 227 -14.80 -17.11 -11.42
C HIS A 227 -13.48 -17.72 -10.94
N GLU A 228 -12.33 -17.20 -11.38
CA GLU A 228 -11.03 -17.76 -11.05
C GLU A 228 -10.14 -16.64 -10.50
N LEU A 229 -9.73 -16.80 -9.23
CA LEU A 229 -9.06 -15.75 -8.46
C LEU A 229 -7.68 -15.41 -9.03
N VAL A 230 -6.90 -16.41 -9.47
CA VAL A 230 -5.54 -16.19 -9.98
C VAL A 230 -5.59 -15.35 -11.26
N ALA A 231 -6.50 -15.65 -12.17
CA ALA A 231 -6.77 -14.88 -13.38
C ALA A 231 -7.26 -13.47 -13.04
N ALA A 232 -8.18 -13.34 -12.08
CA ALA A 232 -8.66 -12.03 -11.62
C ALA A 232 -7.53 -11.15 -11.11
N VAL A 233 -6.67 -11.67 -10.22
CA VAL A 233 -5.51 -10.97 -9.68
C VAL A 233 -4.55 -10.57 -10.80
N TYR A 234 -4.29 -11.48 -11.74
CA TYR A 234 -3.39 -11.22 -12.87
C TYR A 234 -3.88 -10.02 -13.71
N TYR A 235 -5.16 -10.01 -14.09
CA TYR A 235 -5.71 -8.91 -14.87
C TYR A 235 -5.90 -7.62 -14.08
N VAL A 236 -6.17 -7.69 -12.77
CA VAL A 236 -6.18 -6.51 -11.90
C VAL A 236 -4.77 -5.90 -11.82
N ARG A 237 -3.72 -6.72 -11.69
CA ARG A 237 -2.33 -6.23 -11.72
C ARG A 237 -2.00 -5.55 -13.05
N LEU A 238 -2.39 -6.14 -14.17
CA LEU A 238 -2.23 -5.50 -15.49
C LEU A 238 -2.99 -4.17 -15.57
N ALA A 239 -4.23 -4.11 -15.07
CA ALA A 239 -5.02 -2.89 -15.04
C ALA A 239 -4.37 -1.77 -14.20
N CYS A 240 -3.81 -2.11 -13.03
CA CYS A 240 -3.04 -1.18 -12.21
C CYS A 240 -1.78 -0.69 -12.95
N ALA A 241 -1.08 -1.58 -13.66
CA ALA A 241 0.08 -1.19 -14.47
C ALA A 241 -0.32 -0.21 -15.59
N CYS A 242 -1.41 -0.48 -16.32
CA CYS A 242 -1.96 0.44 -17.33
C CYS A 242 -2.29 1.81 -16.72
N ALA A 243 -2.97 1.83 -15.57
CA ALA A 243 -3.32 3.08 -14.89
C ALA A 243 -2.07 3.89 -14.52
N TRP A 244 -1.02 3.23 -14.01
CA TRP A 244 0.25 3.88 -13.71
C TRP A 244 0.92 4.46 -14.96
N PHE A 245 1.05 3.69 -16.04
CA PHE A 245 1.67 4.17 -17.27
C PHE A 245 0.90 5.33 -17.91
N TRP A 246 -0.43 5.25 -17.92
CA TRP A 246 -1.28 6.33 -18.39
C TRP A 246 -1.09 7.62 -17.60
N GLN A 247 -0.93 7.51 -16.28
CA GLN A 247 -0.61 8.65 -15.41
C GLN A 247 0.81 9.16 -15.66
N GLU A 248 1.82 8.30 -15.83
CA GLU A 248 3.19 8.73 -16.11
C GLU A 248 3.27 9.55 -17.40
N GLU A 249 2.53 9.18 -18.45
CA GLU A 249 2.48 9.94 -19.71
C GLU A 249 1.85 11.32 -19.59
N ARG A 250 1.06 11.55 -18.53
CA ARG A 250 0.28 12.79 -18.35
C ARG A 250 0.77 13.64 -17.21
N ARG A 251 1.50 13.06 -16.26
CA ARG A 251 2.06 13.74 -15.11
C ARG A 251 3.21 14.65 -15.56
N PRO A 252 3.09 15.98 -15.44
CA PRO A 252 4.18 16.89 -15.79
C PRO A 252 5.48 16.54 -15.04
N LEU A 253 6.63 16.80 -15.66
CA LEU A 253 7.94 16.69 -15.00
C LEU A 253 8.11 17.80 -13.95
N LEU A 254 7.57 19.00 -14.25
CA LEU A 254 7.50 20.14 -13.33
C LEU A 254 6.14 20.81 -13.44
N SER A 255 5.39 20.84 -12.33
CA SER A 255 4.14 21.58 -12.16
C SER A 255 3.91 21.90 -10.68
N LEU A 256 3.06 22.90 -10.42
CA LEU A 256 2.45 23.17 -9.12
C LEU A 256 1.24 22.25 -8.89
N ASP A 257 0.54 21.92 -9.96
CA ASP A 257 -0.56 20.97 -9.90
C ASP A 257 -0.04 19.57 -9.60
N GLY A 258 -0.82 18.83 -8.83
CA GLY A 258 -0.58 17.42 -8.59
C GLY A 258 -0.65 16.59 -9.87
N PRO A 259 -0.35 15.28 -9.80
CA PRO A 259 -0.65 14.39 -10.91
C PRO A 259 -2.13 14.53 -11.30
N PRO A 260 -2.46 14.55 -12.59
CA PRO A 260 -3.85 14.63 -13.02
C PRO A 260 -4.64 13.45 -12.44
N PRO A 261 -5.93 13.66 -12.09
CA PRO A 261 -6.77 12.57 -11.60
C PRO A 261 -6.85 11.46 -12.67
N LEU A 262 -7.02 10.23 -12.20
CA LEU A 262 -7.16 9.09 -13.11
C LEU A 262 -8.52 9.17 -13.81
N ASP A 263 -8.50 9.45 -15.11
CA ASP A 263 -9.68 9.33 -15.96
C ASP A 263 -9.80 7.89 -16.47
N LEU A 264 -10.77 7.16 -15.93
CA LEU A 264 -10.95 5.74 -16.23
C LEU A 264 -11.52 5.48 -17.62
N ASP A 265 -12.31 6.42 -18.15
CA ASP A 265 -12.91 6.26 -19.47
C ASP A 265 -11.84 6.55 -20.52
N ALA A 266 -11.06 7.62 -20.37
CA ALA A 266 -9.90 7.89 -21.22
C ALA A 266 -8.82 6.80 -21.12
N LEU A 267 -8.58 6.24 -19.93
CA LEU A 267 -7.69 5.09 -19.75
C LEU A 267 -8.22 3.86 -20.49
N ARG A 268 -9.52 3.58 -20.42
CA ARG A 268 -10.14 2.46 -21.12
C ARG A 268 -9.99 2.61 -22.63
N ASP A 269 -10.26 3.80 -23.17
CA ASP A 269 -10.13 4.07 -24.61
C ASP A 269 -8.68 3.90 -25.08
N GLU A 270 -7.71 4.37 -24.28
CA GLU A 270 -6.29 4.17 -24.55
C GLU A 270 -5.90 2.67 -24.56
N VAL A 271 -6.40 1.91 -23.57
CA VAL A 271 -6.17 0.45 -23.52
C VAL A 271 -6.78 -0.24 -24.74
N VAL A 272 -7.99 0.13 -25.16
CA VAL A 272 -8.64 -0.43 -26.36
C VAL A 272 -7.85 -0.09 -27.62
N SER A 273 -7.39 1.14 -27.75
CA SER A 273 -6.54 1.58 -28.87
C SER A 273 -5.25 0.75 -28.95
N ARG A 274 -4.52 0.64 -27.83
CA ARG A 274 -3.27 -0.14 -27.74
C ARG A 274 -3.47 -1.64 -27.91
N ALA A 275 -4.66 -2.16 -27.57
CA ALA A 275 -5.01 -3.56 -27.74
C ALA A 275 -5.04 -4.00 -29.21
N ALA A 276 -5.33 -3.10 -30.15
CA ALA A 276 -5.41 -3.42 -31.58
C ALA A 276 -4.11 -4.00 -32.15
N ALA A 277 -2.95 -3.62 -31.58
CA ALA A 277 -1.64 -4.09 -32.00
C ALA A 277 -1.05 -5.16 -31.06
N ALA A 278 -1.73 -5.57 -29.99
CA ALA A 278 -1.16 -6.41 -28.93
C ALA A 278 -1.46 -7.90 -29.13
N GLU A 279 -0.43 -8.74 -28.96
CA GLU A 279 -0.57 -10.21 -29.04
C GLU A 279 -1.14 -10.81 -27.75
N SER A 280 -0.89 -10.12 -26.63
CA SER A 280 -1.39 -10.43 -25.29
C SER A 280 -1.55 -9.16 -24.45
N ALA A 281 -2.35 -9.24 -23.39
CA ALA A 281 -2.49 -8.16 -22.43
C ALA A 281 -1.17 -7.80 -21.75
N PHE A 282 -0.29 -8.78 -21.51
CA PHE A 282 1.06 -8.52 -21.00
C PHE A 282 1.92 -7.77 -22.01
N SER A 283 1.91 -8.17 -23.29
CA SER A 283 2.67 -7.48 -24.35
C SER A 283 2.22 -6.02 -24.54
N LEU A 284 0.92 -5.73 -24.32
CA LEU A 284 0.40 -4.35 -24.29
C LEU A 284 1.10 -3.54 -23.20
N VAL A 285 1.11 -4.06 -21.96
CA VAL A 285 1.72 -3.39 -20.80
C VAL A 285 3.23 -3.25 -20.98
N GLU A 286 3.90 -4.28 -21.51
CA GLU A 286 5.34 -4.27 -21.76
C GLU A 286 5.74 -3.19 -22.79
N ARG A 287 4.99 -3.04 -23.88
CA ARG A 287 5.23 -1.95 -24.84
C ARG A 287 4.94 -0.58 -24.26
N TRP A 288 3.85 -0.44 -23.48
CA TRP A 288 3.56 0.82 -22.81
C TRP A 288 4.66 1.20 -21.80
N ALA A 289 5.25 0.21 -21.12
CA ALA A 289 6.40 0.41 -20.27
C ALA A 289 7.62 0.94 -21.05
N ALA A 290 7.87 0.41 -22.25
CA ALA A 290 8.93 0.90 -23.12
C ALA A 290 8.65 2.34 -23.61
N ASP A 291 7.42 2.65 -23.99
CA ASP A 291 7.02 4.00 -24.48
C ASP A 291 7.13 5.09 -23.41
N THR A 292 7.06 4.69 -22.12
CA THR A 292 7.13 5.58 -20.95
C THR A 292 8.50 5.63 -20.31
N GLU A 293 9.43 4.77 -20.73
CA GLU A 293 10.76 4.65 -20.12
C GLU A 293 11.56 5.95 -20.25
N ALA A 294 11.48 6.64 -21.39
CA ALA A 294 12.13 7.94 -21.59
C ALA A 294 11.61 9.00 -20.59
N ILE A 295 10.28 9.11 -20.45
CA ILE A 295 9.64 10.05 -19.51
C ILE A 295 10.10 9.77 -18.08
N ARG A 296 10.19 8.50 -17.71
CA ARG A 296 10.63 8.08 -16.37
C ARG A 296 12.09 8.44 -16.10
N ARG A 297 12.98 8.22 -17.06
CA ARG A 297 14.40 8.61 -16.95
C ARG A 297 14.54 10.13 -16.84
N ASP A 298 13.78 10.88 -17.63
CA ASP A 298 13.76 12.33 -17.56
C ASP A 298 13.29 12.80 -16.17
N ARG A 299 12.24 12.19 -15.63
CA ARG A 299 11.75 12.47 -14.27
C ARG A 299 12.80 12.20 -13.19
N GLU A 300 13.47 11.05 -13.26
CA GLU A 300 14.55 10.67 -12.35
C GLU A 300 15.74 11.64 -12.45
N ALA A 301 16.08 12.10 -13.67
CA ALA A 301 17.16 13.05 -13.88
C ALA A 301 16.85 14.45 -13.30
N LEU A 302 15.57 14.86 -13.29
CA LEU A 302 15.15 16.15 -12.75
C LEU A 302 15.06 16.16 -11.23
N GLU A 303 14.77 15.02 -10.59
CA GLU A 303 14.50 14.92 -9.15
C GLU A 303 15.49 15.70 -8.25
N PRO A 304 16.81 15.65 -8.47
CA PRO A 304 17.78 16.39 -7.65
C PRO A 304 17.59 17.91 -7.67
N PHE A 305 17.05 18.47 -8.76
CA PHE A 305 16.86 19.90 -8.94
C PHE A 305 15.53 20.42 -8.43
N LEU A 306 14.56 19.52 -8.18
CA LEU A 306 13.20 19.87 -7.77
C LEU A 306 13.06 20.13 -6.26
N SER A 307 14.12 19.86 -5.49
CA SER A 307 14.19 20.16 -4.07
C SER A 307 14.98 21.44 -3.81
N PRO A 308 14.62 22.25 -2.79
CA PRO A 308 15.38 23.43 -2.43
C PRO A 308 16.86 23.08 -2.18
N PRO A 309 17.82 23.85 -2.72
CA PRO A 309 19.25 23.59 -2.56
C PRO A 309 19.76 24.09 -1.19
N LEU A 310 19.07 23.70 -0.12
CA LEU A 310 19.42 24.03 1.26
C LEU A 310 19.68 22.72 2.01
N ARG A 311 20.88 22.57 2.58
CA ARG A 311 21.22 21.33 3.29
C ARG A 311 20.41 21.24 4.56
N ASN A 312 20.09 20.01 4.96
CA ASN A 312 19.34 19.78 6.19
C ASN A 312 20.02 20.38 7.43
N ARG A 313 21.36 20.32 7.48
CA ARG A 313 22.15 20.92 8.56
C ARG A 313 22.00 22.44 8.61
N GLU A 314 22.09 23.11 7.46
CA GLU A 314 21.95 24.57 7.36
C GLU A 314 20.55 25.02 7.81
N LEU A 315 19.50 24.28 7.41
CA LEU A 315 18.14 24.54 7.87
C LEU A 315 17.99 24.39 9.39
N LEU A 316 18.59 23.33 9.98
CA LEU A 316 18.55 23.11 11.43
C LEU A 316 19.29 24.22 12.17
N GLU A 317 20.49 24.62 11.70
CA GLU A 317 21.26 25.72 12.29
C GLU A 317 20.47 27.03 12.27
N LEU A 318 19.76 27.35 11.18
CA LEU A 318 18.90 28.55 11.10
C LEU A 318 17.74 28.51 12.10
N VAL A 319 17.12 27.35 12.28
CA VAL A 319 16.00 27.15 13.22
C VAL A 319 16.47 27.16 14.68
N GLU A 320 17.62 26.56 14.96
CA GLU A 320 18.27 26.55 16.27
C GLU A 320 18.68 27.95 16.72
N ASN A 321 19.33 28.71 15.83
CA ASN A 321 19.72 30.11 16.11
C ASN A 321 18.53 31.02 16.43
N ALA A 322 17.32 30.65 15.98
CA ALA A 322 16.10 31.38 16.27
C ALA A 322 15.33 30.87 17.51
N GLY A 323 15.88 29.89 18.24
CA GLY A 323 15.24 29.33 19.43
C GLY A 323 14.04 28.42 19.16
N LEU A 324 13.84 27.98 17.91
CA LEU A 324 12.68 27.18 17.49
C LEU A 324 12.96 25.66 17.41
N ALA A 325 14.13 25.21 17.87
CA ALA A 325 14.64 23.84 17.69
C ALA A 325 13.76 22.72 18.25
N GLN A 326 12.97 22.99 19.29
CA GLN A 326 12.18 21.96 19.98
C GLN A 326 10.85 21.64 19.29
N ASP A 327 10.42 22.43 18.30
CA ASP A 327 9.13 22.24 17.62
C ASP A 327 9.26 21.51 16.28
N ARG A 328 9.20 20.17 16.35
CA ARG A 328 9.22 19.29 15.16
C ARG A 328 8.03 19.49 14.21
N ALA A 329 6.92 20.07 14.66
CA ALA A 329 5.78 20.35 13.79
C ALA A 329 6.07 21.60 12.94
N SER A 330 6.60 22.66 13.56
CA SER A 330 7.02 23.87 12.87
C SER A 330 8.14 23.62 11.85
N LEU A 331 9.15 22.81 12.17
CA LEU A 331 10.18 22.43 11.20
C LEU A 331 9.61 21.71 9.96
N ARG A 332 8.60 20.86 10.15
CA ARG A 332 7.91 20.18 9.04
C ARG A 332 7.06 21.14 8.21
N SER A 333 6.38 22.10 8.82
CA SER A 333 5.64 23.15 8.10
C SER A 333 6.58 24.00 7.27
N LEU A 334 7.64 24.52 7.89
CA LEU A 334 8.65 25.36 7.24
C LEU A 334 9.29 24.67 6.03
N ARG A 335 9.61 23.38 6.14
CA ARG A 335 10.11 22.59 4.99
C ARG A 335 9.12 22.51 3.84
N ARG A 336 7.84 22.24 4.13
CA ARG A 336 6.80 22.16 3.09
C ARG A 336 6.62 23.51 2.40
N GLU A 337 6.59 24.59 3.18
CA GLU A 337 6.47 25.95 2.65
C GLU A 337 7.69 26.31 1.78
N LEU A 338 8.91 26.00 2.23
CA LEU A 338 10.13 26.20 1.45
C LEU A 338 10.11 25.40 0.14
N THR A 339 9.71 24.13 0.17
CA THR A 339 9.57 23.31 -1.05
C THR A 339 8.53 23.89 -1.99
N SER A 340 7.39 24.36 -1.47
CA SER A 340 6.32 24.98 -2.28
C SER A 340 6.79 26.28 -2.93
N TRP A 341 7.43 27.16 -2.15
CA TRP A 341 8.03 28.39 -2.65
C TRP A 341 9.06 28.10 -3.74
N TYR A 342 10.02 27.22 -3.47
CA TYR A 342 11.09 26.89 -4.42
C TYR A 342 10.54 26.34 -5.74
N ARG A 343 9.55 25.43 -5.69
CA ARG A 343 8.90 24.93 -6.90
C ARG A 343 8.16 26.02 -7.68
N SER A 344 7.53 26.95 -6.98
CA SER A 344 6.86 28.11 -7.61
C SER A 344 7.88 29.00 -8.32
N GLU A 345 9.03 29.25 -7.69
CA GLU A 345 10.13 30.02 -8.28
C GLU A 345 10.78 29.34 -9.49
N LEU A 346 10.92 28.00 -9.46
CA LEU A 346 11.36 27.23 -10.63
C LEU A 346 10.39 27.40 -11.79
N ILE A 347 9.08 27.27 -11.53
CA ILE A 347 8.04 27.38 -12.55
C ILE A 347 7.91 28.80 -13.09
N ALA A 348 8.09 29.82 -12.25
CA ALA A 348 8.06 31.21 -12.70
C ALA A 348 9.18 31.53 -13.70
N ARG A 349 10.34 30.89 -13.57
CA ARG A 349 11.50 31.10 -14.46
C ARG A 349 11.51 30.17 -15.68
N LEU A 350 11.11 28.91 -15.50
CA LEU A 350 11.25 27.85 -16.50
C LEU A 350 9.95 27.51 -17.22
N GLY A 351 8.80 27.86 -16.62
CA GLY A 351 7.50 27.34 -16.98
C GLY A 351 7.27 25.91 -16.47
N CYS A 352 6.04 25.42 -16.64
CA CYS A 352 5.73 24.02 -16.42
C CYS A 352 6.41 23.15 -17.49
N ILE A 353 6.89 21.97 -17.10
CA ILE A 353 7.48 21.00 -18.02
C ILE A 353 6.52 19.83 -18.16
N PRO A 354 5.90 19.62 -19.34
CA PRO A 354 5.02 18.48 -19.57
C PRO A 354 5.78 17.16 -19.50
N ALA A 355 5.06 16.03 -19.39
CA ALA A 355 5.68 14.70 -19.29
C ALA A 355 6.61 14.39 -20.48
N ARG A 356 6.16 14.73 -21.70
CA ARG A 356 6.99 14.70 -22.91
C ARG A 356 7.41 16.12 -23.23
N ALA A 357 8.61 16.50 -22.80
CA ALA A 357 9.14 17.83 -23.06
C ALA A 357 9.32 18.05 -24.57
N GLY A 358 8.94 19.22 -25.07
CA GLY A 358 9.15 19.61 -26.47
C GLY A 358 10.59 19.97 -26.81
N ARG A 359 11.50 19.94 -25.83
CA ARG A 359 12.92 20.28 -25.96
C ARG A 359 13.81 19.24 -25.29
N PRO A 360 15.10 19.11 -25.68
CA PRO A 360 16.01 18.12 -25.13
C PRO A 360 16.17 18.23 -23.61
N ILE A 361 16.16 17.09 -22.91
CA ILE A 361 16.25 17.06 -21.45
C ILE A 361 17.55 17.67 -20.91
N ALA A 362 18.65 17.55 -21.65
CA ALA A 362 19.95 18.11 -21.25
C ALA A 362 19.91 19.64 -21.12
N GLU A 363 19.19 20.33 -22.02
CA GLU A 363 19.02 21.79 -21.95
C GLU A 363 18.21 22.19 -20.72
N ILE A 364 17.12 21.45 -20.44
CA ILE A 364 16.29 21.64 -19.25
C ILE A 364 17.12 21.49 -17.97
N LEU A 365 17.96 20.47 -17.89
CA LEU A 365 18.81 20.21 -16.73
C LEU A 365 19.86 21.31 -16.51
N GLN A 366 20.44 21.85 -17.60
CA GLN A 366 21.38 22.97 -17.51
C GLN A 366 20.70 24.24 -16.98
N GLU A 367 19.51 24.56 -17.50
CA GLU A 367 18.71 25.70 -17.01
C GLU A 367 18.31 25.51 -15.55
N LEU A 368 17.83 24.33 -15.17
CA LEU A 368 17.50 24.00 -13.77
C LEU A 368 18.71 24.15 -12.85
N ALA A 369 19.90 23.70 -13.28
CA ALA A 369 21.12 23.86 -12.50
C ALA A 369 21.53 25.33 -12.34
N MET A 370 21.35 26.16 -13.36
CA MET A 370 21.58 27.61 -13.27
C MET A 370 20.59 28.26 -12.30
N ILE A 371 19.29 28.04 -12.50
CA ILE A 371 18.24 28.59 -11.66
C ILE A 371 18.41 28.14 -10.20
N SER A 372 18.72 26.87 -9.95
CA SER A 372 18.95 26.35 -8.60
C SER A 372 20.11 27.09 -7.89
N ARG A 373 21.21 27.37 -8.59
CA ARG A 373 22.33 28.16 -8.03
C ARG A 373 21.92 29.59 -7.70
N GLU A 374 21.10 30.22 -8.54
CA GLU A 374 20.57 31.57 -8.29
C GLU A 374 19.59 31.59 -7.11
N LEU A 375 18.77 30.55 -6.96
CA LEU A 375 17.79 30.43 -5.90
C LEU A 375 18.39 30.05 -4.54
N ALA A 376 19.59 29.45 -4.50
CA ALA A 376 20.22 29.02 -3.24
C ALA A 376 20.38 30.13 -2.18
N PRO A 377 20.94 31.32 -2.49
CA PRO A 377 20.99 32.42 -1.52
C PRO A 377 19.59 32.92 -1.14
N LEU A 378 18.64 32.95 -2.09
CA LEU A 378 17.27 33.38 -1.85
C LEU A 378 16.50 32.42 -0.94
N ALA A 379 16.73 31.10 -1.06
CA ALA A 379 16.14 30.09 -0.19
C ALA A 379 16.57 30.30 1.27
N SER A 380 17.84 30.62 1.49
CA SER A 380 18.37 30.92 2.83
C SER A 380 17.76 32.21 3.40
N ALA A 381 17.62 33.26 2.58
CA ALA A 381 16.98 34.51 2.99
C ALA A 381 15.50 34.30 3.33
N TRP A 382 14.77 33.59 2.47
CA TRP A 382 13.35 33.26 2.65
C TRP A 382 13.11 32.51 3.98
N VAL A 383 13.96 31.53 4.31
CA VAL A 383 13.86 30.81 5.60
C VAL A 383 14.04 31.77 6.79
N ARG A 384 15.03 32.67 6.74
CA ARG A 384 15.27 33.64 7.82
C ARG A 384 14.10 34.59 8.01
N GLU A 385 13.54 35.10 6.92
CA GLU A 385 12.36 35.98 6.97
C GLU A 385 11.15 35.26 7.55
N ARG A 386 10.92 34.00 7.13
CA ARG A 386 9.79 33.21 7.62
C ARG A 386 9.91 32.90 9.11
N ILE A 387 11.11 32.56 9.56
CA ILE A 387 11.41 32.37 10.99
C ILE A 387 11.16 33.65 11.80
N ALA A 388 11.61 34.81 11.29
CA ALA A 388 11.40 36.10 11.95
C ALA A 388 9.90 36.45 12.08
N SER A 389 9.11 36.18 11.03
CA SER A 389 7.64 36.36 11.06
C SER A 389 6.98 35.51 12.14
N VAL A 390 7.36 34.23 12.27
CA VAL A 390 6.79 33.31 13.27
C VAL A 390 7.21 33.69 14.69
N ALA A 391 8.43 34.22 14.87
CA ALA A 391 8.89 34.69 16.18
C ALA A 391 8.10 35.92 16.65
N LEU A 392 7.73 36.83 15.74
CA LEU A 392 6.87 37.98 16.03
C LEU A 392 5.44 37.57 16.40
N GLU A 393 4.87 36.57 15.72
CA GLU A 393 3.52 36.05 15.99
C GLU A 393 3.40 35.32 17.34
N ARG A 394 4.51 34.82 17.91
CA ARG A 394 4.53 34.14 19.22
C ARG A 394 4.91 35.05 20.40
N GLY A 395 5.44 36.23 20.12
CA GLY A 395 5.92 37.20 21.11
C GLY A 395 4.95 38.34 21.41
N GLY A 396 3.83 38.43 20.69
CA GLY A 396 2.66 39.25 21.02
C GLY A 396 1.51 38.38 21.49
#